data_AF-A0A7T5UR48-F1
#
_entry.id   AF-A0A7T5UR48-F1
#
_cell.length_a   1.000
_cell.length_b   1.000
_cell.length_c   1.000
_cell.angle_alpha   90.00
_cell.angle_beta   90.00
_cell.angle_gamma   90.00
#
_symmetry.space_group_name_H-M   'P 1'
#
loop_
_entity.id
_entity.type
_entity.pdbx_description
1 polymer ?
#
loop_
_entity_poly.entity_id
_entity_poly.type
_entity_poly.pdbx_seq_one_letter_code
_entity_poly.pdbx_strand_id
1 'polypeptide(L)'
;MDGPKGINWESALEFYLTPDPEGRIPSYQDVADKFGVSKSEVGLRAKNENWLQRRRNLYDLAEETFVENRVELINQTIARHIKTWRTIQDLASNLLNKLDQSFTENGYRSWDVKELTFLAGILKTAIEGERTALGLPNTVSSANIQVPKQEVTLPPELIQEIDRLFEINSRPALVN
;
A
#
# COMPACT_ATOMS: atom_id res chain seq x y z
N MET A 1 61.02 -5.02 -29.79
CA MET A 1 60.04 -5.43 -28.77
C MET A 1 59.65 -4.18 -28.02
N ASP A 2 58.55 -3.56 -28.41
CA ASP A 2 58.06 -2.34 -27.77
C ASP A 2 56.70 -2.70 -27.18
N GLY A 3 56.67 -2.90 -25.86
CA GLY A 3 55.47 -3.34 -25.13
C GLY A 3 54.43 -2.22 -25.06
N PRO A 4 53.12 -2.53 -25.00
CA PRO A 4 52.11 -1.48 -24.98
C PRO A 4 52.29 -0.57 -23.75
N LYS A 5 52.23 0.74 -24.01
CA LYS A 5 52.22 1.84 -23.03
C LYS A 5 51.18 1.56 -21.94
N GLY A 6 51.56 1.86 -20.69
CA GLY A 6 50.79 1.55 -19.48
C GLY A 6 49.28 1.79 -19.64
N ILE A 7 48.52 0.70 -19.67
CA ILE A 7 47.06 0.72 -19.74
C ILE A 7 46.50 1.31 -18.46
N ASN A 8 45.55 2.25 -18.58
CA ASN A 8 44.75 2.67 -17.44
C ASN A 8 43.67 1.61 -17.16
N TRP A 9 44.02 0.64 -16.30
CA TRP A 9 43.14 -0.46 -15.91
C TRP A 9 41.91 0.00 -15.14
N GLU A 10 41.96 1.16 -14.48
CA GLU A 10 40.82 1.72 -13.76
C GLU A 10 39.76 2.23 -14.74
N SER A 11 40.17 2.94 -15.80
CA SER A 11 39.26 3.30 -16.90
C SER A 11 38.74 2.09 -17.66
N ALA A 12 39.51 1.00 -17.75
CA ALA A 12 39.06 -0.24 -18.37
C ALA A 12 37.99 -0.96 -17.54
N LEU A 13 38.15 -0.96 -16.21
CA LEU A 13 37.11 -1.43 -15.29
C LEU A 13 35.86 -0.57 -15.38
N GLU A 14 35.98 0.77 -15.32
CA GLU A 14 34.85 1.68 -15.42
C GLU A 14 34.06 1.45 -16.72
N PHE A 15 34.76 1.33 -17.85
CA PHE A 15 34.14 0.99 -19.12
C PHE A 15 33.43 -0.37 -19.07
N TYR A 16 34.05 -1.39 -18.49
CA TYR A 16 33.43 -2.70 -18.32
C TYR A 16 32.16 -2.64 -17.45
N LEU A 17 32.10 -1.75 -16.45
CA LEU A 17 30.95 -1.66 -15.55
C LEU A 17 29.83 -0.77 -16.07
N THR A 18 30.07 0.03 -17.10
CA THR A 18 29.13 1.05 -17.59
C THR A 18 28.36 0.55 -18.81
N PRO A 19 27.01 0.48 -18.76
CA PRO A 19 26.20 0.21 -19.95
C PRO A 19 26.36 1.31 -20.99
N ASP A 20 26.29 0.94 -22.27
CA ASP A 20 26.23 1.93 -23.36
C ASP A 20 24.85 2.61 -23.43
N PRO A 21 24.64 3.64 -24.29
CA PRO A 21 23.36 4.33 -24.41
C PRO A 21 22.18 3.44 -24.81
N GLU A 22 22.45 2.26 -25.36
CA GLU A 22 21.45 1.26 -25.76
C GLU A 22 21.22 0.21 -24.65
N GLY A 23 21.89 0.36 -23.51
CA GLY A 23 21.80 -0.52 -22.35
C GLY A 23 22.60 -1.81 -22.48
N ARG A 24 23.44 -1.96 -23.52
CA ARG A 24 24.30 -3.14 -23.67
C ARG A 24 25.49 -3.02 -22.73
N ILE A 25 25.79 -4.16 -22.09
CA ILE A 25 26.89 -4.29 -21.16
C ILE A 25 28.16 -4.69 -21.94
N PRO A 26 29.29 -3.96 -21.80
CA PRO A 26 30.52 -4.31 -22.49
C PRO A 26 31.07 -5.68 -22.08
N SER A 27 31.57 -6.43 -23.04
CA SER A 27 32.28 -7.70 -22.82
C SER A 27 33.78 -7.48 -22.62
N TYR A 28 34.51 -8.51 -22.19
CA TYR A 28 35.97 -8.45 -22.17
C TYR A 28 36.59 -8.23 -23.56
N GLN A 29 35.89 -8.62 -24.63
CA GLN A 29 36.34 -8.33 -25.99
C GLN A 29 36.20 -6.83 -26.29
N ASP A 30 35.08 -6.22 -25.91
CA ASP A 30 34.86 -4.79 -26.12
C ASP A 30 35.89 -3.95 -25.33
N VAL A 31 36.28 -4.39 -24.13
CA VAL A 31 37.38 -3.77 -23.36
C VAL A 31 38.71 -3.94 -24.07
N ALA A 32 39.01 -5.15 -24.57
CA ALA A 32 40.25 -5.44 -25.29
C ALA A 32 40.41 -4.56 -26.53
N ASP A 33 39.34 -4.42 -27.31
CA ASP A 33 39.31 -3.62 -28.53
C ASP A 33 39.48 -2.12 -28.22
N LYS A 34 38.84 -1.63 -27.15
CA LYS A 34 38.90 -0.20 -26.75
C LYS A 34 40.27 0.21 -26.21
N PHE A 35 40.94 -0.67 -25.47
CA PHE A 35 42.21 -0.35 -24.79
C PHE A 35 43.44 -0.91 -25.53
N GLY A 36 43.25 -1.58 -26.67
CA GLY A 36 44.34 -2.07 -27.52
C GLY A 36 45.13 -3.21 -26.89
N VAL A 37 44.47 -4.09 -26.13
CA VAL A 37 45.08 -5.21 -25.40
C VAL A 37 44.49 -6.54 -25.84
N SER A 38 45.13 -7.64 -25.47
CA SER A 38 44.54 -8.97 -25.74
C SER A 38 43.39 -9.27 -24.78
N LYS A 39 42.34 -9.96 -25.27
CA LYS A 39 41.24 -10.47 -24.43
C LYS A 39 41.75 -11.33 -23.27
N SER A 40 42.81 -12.12 -23.50
CA SER A 40 43.42 -12.96 -22.48
C SER A 40 44.02 -12.15 -21.33
N GLU A 41 44.62 -11.00 -21.63
CA GLU A 41 45.19 -10.09 -20.65
C GLU A 41 44.12 -9.39 -19.83
N VAL A 42 43.03 -8.93 -20.48
CA VAL A 42 41.83 -8.43 -19.78
C VAL A 42 41.24 -9.51 -18.88
N GLY A 43 41.13 -10.74 -19.37
CA GLY A 43 40.58 -11.87 -18.60
C GLY A 43 41.42 -12.21 -17.36
N LEU A 44 42.75 -12.20 -17.49
CA LEU A 44 43.67 -12.40 -16.37
C LEU A 44 43.53 -11.29 -15.33
N ARG A 45 43.49 -10.02 -15.78
CA ARG A 45 43.29 -8.87 -14.90
C ARG A 45 41.93 -8.92 -14.20
N ALA A 46 40.87 -9.16 -14.95
CA ALA A 46 39.51 -9.25 -14.47
C ALA A 46 39.33 -10.36 -13.42
N LYS A 47 40.04 -11.48 -13.57
CA LYS A 47 40.09 -12.55 -12.58
C LYS A 47 40.81 -12.12 -11.31
N ASN A 48 41.98 -11.48 -11.42
CA ASN A 48 42.76 -11.04 -10.27
C ASN A 48 42.06 -9.95 -9.46
N GLU A 49 41.30 -9.08 -10.12
CA GLU A 49 40.58 -7.96 -9.49
C GLU A 49 39.08 -8.22 -9.27
N ASN A 50 38.61 -9.43 -9.56
CA ASN A 50 37.22 -9.87 -9.40
C ASN A 50 36.18 -8.96 -10.10
N TRP A 51 36.45 -8.55 -11.34
CA TRP A 51 35.57 -7.63 -12.08
C TRP A 51 34.13 -8.13 -12.21
N LEU A 52 33.94 -9.44 -12.38
CA LEU A 52 32.61 -10.05 -12.45
C LEU A 52 31.83 -9.86 -11.14
N GLN A 53 32.49 -10.03 -9.99
CA GLN A 53 31.84 -9.82 -8.69
C GLN A 53 31.50 -8.34 -8.48
N ARG A 54 32.42 -7.43 -8.83
CA ARG A 54 32.16 -5.98 -8.77
C ARG A 54 30.96 -5.58 -9.63
N ARG A 55 30.85 -6.15 -10.83
CA ARG A 55 29.70 -5.96 -11.71
C ARG A 55 28.40 -6.45 -11.07
N ARG A 56 28.39 -7.65 -10.49
CA ARG A 56 27.20 -8.18 -9.79
C ARG A 56 26.79 -7.25 -8.65
N ASN A 57 27.73 -6.87 -7.79
CA ASN A 57 27.46 -5.97 -6.67
C ASN A 57 26.87 -4.62 -7.12
N LEU A 58 27.32 -4.08 -8.25
CA LEU A 58 26.73 -2.85 -8.81
C LEU A 58 25.29 -3.05 -9.28
N TYR A 59 24.97 -4.19 -9.91
CA TYR A 59 23.60 -4.50 -10.28
C TYR A 59 22.72 -4.72 -9.07
N ASP A 60 23.20 -5.46 -8.06
CA ASP A 60 22.48 -5.70 -6.83
C ASP A 60 22.18 -4.38 -6.11
N LEU A 61 23.18 -3.47 -6.02
CA LEU A 61 23.01 -2.14 -5.43
C LEU A 61 22.04 -1.26 -6.25
N ALA A 62 22.12 -1.30 -7.58
CA ALA A 62 21.23 -0.54 -8.45
C ALA A 62 19.79 -1.06 -8.34
N GLU A 63 19.60 -2.37 -8.22
CA GLU A 63 18.30 -3.01 -7.98
C GLU A 63 17.74 -2.62 -6.62
N GLU A 64 18.54 -2.70 -5.55
CA GLU A 64 18.18 -2.27 -4.20
C GLU A 64 17.75 -0.79 -4.19
N THR A 65 18.58 0.08 -4.76
CA THR A 65 18.29 1.52 -4.89
C THR A 65 17.01 1.78 -5.68
N PHE A 66 16.77 1.02 -6.75
CA PHE A 66 15.55 1.14 -7.55
C PHE A 66 14.31 0.71 -6.76
N VAL A 67 14.41 -0.38 -5.98
CA VAL A 67 13.33 -0.87 -5.11
C VAL A 67 13.03 0.15 -4.01
N GLU A 68 14.06 0.68 -3.33
CA GLU A 68 13.92 1.70 -2.30
C GLU A 68 13.26 2.97 -2.85
N ASN A 69 13.75 3.49 -3.98
CA ASN A 69 13.15 4.65 -4.65
C ASN A 69 11.69 4.40 -5.04
N ARG A 70 11.35 3.18 -5.47
CA ARG A 70 9.97 2.79 -5.76
C ARG A 70 9.09 2.83 -4.50
N VAL A 71 9.56 2.27 -3.39
CA VAL A 71 8.85 2.29 -2.12
C VAL A 71 8.63 3.73 -1.65
N GLU A 72 9.64 4.59 -1.76
CA GLU A 72 9.52 6.00 -1.41
C GLU A 72 8.48 6.71 -2.29
N LEU A 73 8.55 6.52 -3.62
CA LEU A 73 7.58 7.11 -4.56
C LEU A 73 6.15 6.66 -4.27
N ILE A 74 5.95 5.38 -3.92
CA ILE A 74 4.66 4.84 -3.49
C ILE A 74 4.19 5.57 -2.23
N ASN A 75 5.04 5.69 -1.21
CA ASN A 75 4.69 6.36 0.05
C ASN A 75 4.35 7.84 -0.17
N GLN A 76 5.13 8.56 -0.98
CA GLN A 76 4.86 9.95 -1.34
C GLN A 76 3.52 10.09 -2.09
N THR A 77 3.21 9.15 -2.99
CA THR A 77 1.95 9.11 -3.73
C THR A 77 0.76 8.85 -2.81
N ILE A 78 0.88 7.87 -1.90
CA ILE A 78 -0.13 7.56 -0.88
C ILE A 78 -0.38 8.79 0.00
N ALA A 79 0.67 9.45 0.49
CA ALA A 79 0.55 10.66 1.30
C ALA A 79 -0.20 11.78 0.55
N ARG A 80 0.08 11.96 -0.74
CA ARG A 80 -0.62 12.95 -1.59
C ARG A 80 -2.10 12.59 -1.76
N HIS A 81 -2.42 11.31 -2.00
CA HIS A 81 -3.81 10.86 -2.11
C HIS A 81 -4.56 11.09 -0.80
N ILE A 82 -4.01 10.69 0.35
CA ILE A 82 -4.61 10.93 1.67
C ILE A 82 -4.88 12.42 1.89
N LYS A 83 -3.90 13.28 1.60
CA LYS A 83 -4.07 14.74 1.71
C LYS A 83 -5.21 15.27 0.83
N THR A 84 -5.30 14.76 -0.39
CA THR A 84 -6.36 15.15 -1.35
C THR A 84 -7.74 14.75 -0.82
N TRP A 85 -7.88 13.51 -0.35
CA TRP A 85 -9.13 13.03 0.22
C TRP A 85 -9.57 13.80 1.46
N ARG A 86 -8.63 14.12 2.37
CA ARG A 86 -8.92 14.97 3.53
C ARG A 86 -9.35 16.38 3.13
N THR A 87 -8.69 16.95 2.12
CA THR A 87 -9.06 18.28 1.61
C THR A 87 -10.49 18.27 1.04
N ILE A 88 -10.89 17.21 0.35
CA ILE A 88 -12.27 17.05 -0.14
C ILE A 88 -13.25 16.94 1.04
N GLN A 89 -12.91 16.17 2.07
CA GLN A 89 -13.74 16.06 3.29
C GLN A 89 -13.89 17.43 3.99
N ASP A 90 -12.82 18.21 4.11
CA ASP A 90 -12.83 19.55 4.70
C ASP A 90 -13.71 20.50 3.89
N LEU A 91 -13.56 20.50 2.56
CA LEU A 91 -14.38 21.33 1.66
C LEU A 91 -15.86 20.97 1.75
N ALA A 92 -16.19 19.67 1.73
CA ALA A 92 -17.56 19.21 1.86
C ALA A 92 -18.16 19.58 3.24
N SER A 93 -17.36 19.48 4.31
CA SER A 93 -17.78 19.89 5.66
C SER A 93 -18.03 21.40 5.76
N ASN A 94 -17.18 22.21 5.12
CA ASN A 94 -17.39 23.66 5.05
C ASN A 94 -18.64 24.04 4.25
N LEU A 95 -18.93 23.32 3.16
CA LEU A 95 -20.17 23.50 2.41
C LEU A 95 -21.38 23.09 3.24
N LEU A 96 -21.29 21.99 3.98
CA LEU A 96 -22.35 21.54 4.89
C LEU A 96 -22.65 22.59 5.97
N ASN A 97 -21.63 23.20 6.57
CA ASN A 97 -21.81 24.27 7.57
C ASN A 97 -22.50 25.51 6.98
N LYS A 98 -22.16 25.90 5.75
CA LYS A 98 -22.83 27.02 5.06
C LYS A 98 -24.30 26.70 4.77
N LEU A 99 -24.57 25.45 4.40
CA LEU A 99 -25.92 24.96 4.14
C LEU A 99 -26.76 25.01 5.43
N ASP A 100 -26.19 24.53 6.54
CA ASP A 100 -26.83 24.55 7.86
C ASP A 100 -27.13 25.97 8.35
N GLN A 101 -26.19 26.91 8.14
CA GLN A 101 -26.42 28.32 8.43
C GLN A 101 -27.56 28.89 7.58
N SER A 102 -27.59 28.57 6.28
CA SER A 102 -28.68 28.99 5.39
C SER A 102 -30.04 28.43 5.84
N PHE A 103 -30.11 27.21 6.38
CA PHE A 103 -31.34 26.64 6.92
C PHE A 103 -31.84 27.41 8.14
N THR A 104 -30.91 27.76 9.02
CA THR A 104 -31.22 28.52 10.24
C THR A 104 -31.77 29.91 9.90
N GLU A 105 -31.25 30.54 8.85
CA GLU A 105 -31.66 31.90 8.44
C GLU A 105 -32.91 31.93 7.56
N ASN A 106 -33.05 31.00 6.60
CA ASN A 106 -34.06 31.07 5.53
C ASN A 106 -35.15 29.99 5.58
N GLY A 107 -35.05 29.06 6.53
CA GLY A 107 -35.91 27.87 6.59
C GLY A 107 -35.59 26.84 5.51
N TYR A 108 -36.13 25.63 5.66
CA TYR A 108 -35.84 24.49 4.81
C TYR A 108 -36.52 24.59 3.43
N ARG A 109 -35.76 24.40 2.35
CA ARG A 109 -36.24 24.37 0.97
C ARG A 109 -35.99 23.01 0.30
N SER A 110 -36.69 22.71 -0.79
CA SER A 110 -36.60 21.39 -1.44
C SER A 110 -35.28 21.16 -2.20
N TRP A 111 -34.59 22.22 -2.64
CA TRP A 111 -33.26 22.12 -3.24
C TRP A 111 -32.18 21.77 -2.22
N ASP A 112 -32.40 22.11 -0.95
CA ASP A 112 -31.49 21.83 0.15
C ASP A 112 -31.31 20.32 0.40
N VAL A 113 -32.37 19.53 0.22
CA VAL A 113 -32.32 18.05 0.30
C VAL A 113 -31.41 17.46 -0.77
N LYS A 114 -31.45 18.03 -1.99
CA LYS A 114 -30.62 17.58 -3.10
C LYS A 114 -29.15 17.91 -2.85
N GLU A 115 -28.87 19.10 -2.35
CA GLU A 115 -27.52 19.53 -1.99
C GLU A 115 -26.95 18.69 -0.83
N LEU A 116 -27.75 18.40 0.20
CA LEU A 116 -27.37 17.47 1.28
C LEU A 116 -27.03 16.07 0.76
N THR A 117 -27.87 15.51 -0.12
CA THR A 117 -27.65 14.17 -0.68
C THR A 117 -26.38 14.13 -1.52
N PHE A 118 -26.13 15.19 -2.30
CA PHE A 118 -24.91 15.33 -3.08
C PHE A 118 -23.66 15.45 -2.20
N LEU A 119 -23.69 16.29 -1.16
CA LEU A 119 -22.59 16.44 -0.20
C LEU A 119 -22.32 15.14 0.57
N ALA A 120 -23.36 14.42 0.99
CA ALA A 120 -23.23 13.11 1.62
C ALA A 120 -22.57 12.09 0.69
N GLY A 121 -22.88 12.13 -0.61
CA GLY A 121 -22.22 11.33 -1.64
C GLY A 121 -20.72 11.66 -1.77
N ILE A 122 -20.37 12.95 -1.83
CA ILE A 122 -18.97 13.40 -1.88
C ILE A 122 -18.20 12.94 -0.65
N LEU A 123 -18.76 13.14 0.56
CA LEU A 123 -18.12 12.73 1.81
C LEU A 123 -17.90 11.22 1.86
N LYS A 124 -18.91 10.43 1.49
CA LYS A 124 -18.80 8.97 1.42
C LYS A 124 -17.66 8.55 0.49
N THR A 125 -17.63 9.07 -0.74
CA THR A 125 -16.57 8.75 -1.70
C THR A 125 -15.20 9.20 -1.23
N ALA A 126 -15.09 10.36 -0.57
CA ALA A 126 -13.82 10.85 -0.05
C ALA A 126 -13.28 9.99 1.10
N ILE A 127 -14.17 9.53 1.99
CA ILE A 127 -13.82 8.61 3.08
C ILE A 127 -13.39 7.25 2.52
N GLU A 128 -14.14 6.69 1.58
CA GLU A 128 -13.77 5.43 0.89
C GLU A 128 -12.45 5.57 0.14
N GLY A 129 -12.19 6.73 -0.47
CA GLY A 129 -10.92 7.06 -1.12
C GLY A 129 -9.74 7.10 -0.14
N GLU A 130 -9.90 7.75 1.01
CA GLU A 130 -8.87 7.78 2.06
C GLU A 130 -8.60 6.37 2.61
N ARG A 131 -9.65 5.60 2.90
CA ARG A 131 -9.54 4.22 3.37
C ARG A 131 -8.79 3.35 2.36
N THR A 132 -9.12 3.47 1.08
CA THR A 132 -8.43 2.75 0.00
C THR A 132 -6.95 3.11 -0.05
N ALA A 133 -6.60 4.40 0.06
CA ALA A 133 -5.21 4.86 0.09
C ALA A 133 -4.43 4.34 1.31
N LEU A 134 -5.12 4.14 2.44
CA LEU A 134 -4.56 3.55 3.66
C LEU A 134 -4.53 2.02 3.66
N GLY A 135 -5.07 1.36 2.61
CA GLY A 135 -5.20 -0.10 2.57
C GLY A 135 -6.28 -0.66 3.53
N LEU A 136 -7.20 0.19 3.99
CA LEU A 136 -8.31 -0.21 4.84
C LEU A 136 -9.49 -0.71 4.00
N PRO A 137 -10.23 -1.74 4.46
CA PRO A 137 -11.39 -2.26 3.74
C PRO A 137 -12.53 -1.23 3.71
N ASN A 138 -13.17 -1.03 2.55
CA ASN A 138 -14.35 -0.14 2.40
C ASN A 138 -15.67 -0.80 2.79
N THR A 139 -15.68 -2.14 2.86
CA THR A 139 -16.85 -2.92 3.27
C THR A 139 -16.42 -3.93 4.31
N VAL A 140 -17.00 -3.85 5.50
CA VAL A 140 -17.01 -4.99 6.41
C VAL A 140 -18.18 -5.86 5.96
N SER A 141 -17.94 -6.83 5.07
CA SER A 141 -18.92 -7.91 4.94
C SER A 141 -18.97 -8.54 6.33
N SER A 142 -20.14 -8.62 6.94
CA SER A 142 -20.37 -9.51 8.07
C SER A 142 -20.02 -10.90 7.55
N ALA A 143 -18.77 -11.32 7.77
CA ALA A 143 -18.31 -12.64 7.42
C ALA A 143 -19.33 -13.60 8.01
N ASN A 144 -19.88 -14.47 7.16
CA ASN A 144 -20.70 -15.63 7.47
C ASN A 144 -20.58 -16.05 8.95
N ILE A 145 -21.30 -15.39 9.86
CA ILE A 145 -21.45 -15.89 11.22
C ILE A 145 -22.50 -16.96 11.04
N GLN A 146 -22.07 -18.15 10.61
CA GLN A 146 -22.81 -19.34 10.92
C GLN A 146 -22.74 -19.44 12.45
N VAL A 147 -23.66 -18.75 13.13
CA VAL A 147 -23.99 -19.09 14.51
C VAL A 147 -24.45 -20.53 14.36
N PRO A 148 -23.69 -21.53 14.84
CA PRO A 148 -24.19 -22.88 14.81
C PRO A 148 -25.52 -22.83 15.55
N LYS A 149 -26.61 -23.20 14.88
CA LYS A 149 -27.89 -23.45 15.53
C LYS A 149 -27.62 -24.62 16.46
N GLN A 150 -27.12 -24.33 17.65
CA GLN A 150 -27.06 -25.29 18.72
C GLN A 150 -28.52 -25.44 19.15
N GLU A 151 -29.20 -26.45 18.60
CA GLU A 151 -30.44 -26.94 19.18
C GLU A 151 -30.09 -27.38 20.61
N VAL A 152 -30.31 -26.47 21.55
CA VAL A 152 -30.18 -26.77 22.97
C VAL A 152 -31.39 -27.62 23.32
N THR A 153 -31.25 -28.94 23.20
CA THR A 153 -32.18 -29.88 23.85
C THR A 153 -31.94 -29.77 25.34
N LEU A 154 -32.75 -28.96 26.01
CA LEU A 154 -32.69 -28.85 27.46
C LEU A 154 -33.08 -30.20 28.08
N PRO A 155 -32.32 -30.72 29.06
CA PRO A 155 -32.73 -31.90 29.82
C PRO A 155 -34.12 -31.69 30.42
N PRO A 156 -34.96 -32.73 30.49
CA PRO A 156 -36.31 -32.63 31.04
C PRO A 156 -36.35 -32.03 32.46
N GLU A 157 -35.31 -32.28 33.25
CA GLU A 157 -35.12 -31.77 34.61
C GLU A 157 -35.00 -30.24 34.65
N LEU A 158 -34.29 -29.66 33.68
CA LEU A 158 -34.08 -28.22 33.56
C LEU A 158 -35.34 -27.50 33.10
N ILE A 159 -36.13 -28.16 32.24
CA ILE A 159 -37.44 -27.65 31.80
C ILE A 159 -38.40 -27.59 32.99
N GLN A 160 -38.45 -28.65 33.81
CA GLN A 160 -39.30 -28.70 35.00
C GLN A 160 -38.91 -27.64 36.04
N GLU A 161 -37.62 -27.39 36.25
CA GLU A 161 -37.17 -26.36 37.18
C GLU A 161 -37.52 -24.95 36.68
N ILE A 162 -37.41 -24.71 35.37
CA ILE A 162 -37.84 -23.46 34.76
C ILE A 162 -39.35 -23.24 34.95
N ASP A 163 -40.18 -24.25 34.65
CA ASP A 163 -41.63 -24.18 34.82
C ASP A 163 -42.01 -23.92 36.29
N ARG A 164 -41.32 -24.57 37.23
CA ARG A 164 -41.51 -24.36 38.67
C ARG A 164 -41.19 -22.93 39.11
N LEU A 165 -40.10 -22.36 38.59
CA LEU A 165 -39.71 -20.97 38.87
C LEU A 165 -40.72 -19.97 38.29
N PHE A 166 -41.28 -20.27 37.12
CA PHE A 166 -42.36 -19.47 36.55
C PHE A 166 -43.65 -19.59 37.37
N GLU A 167 -44.03 -20.77 37.86
CA GLU A 167 -45.20 -20.91 38.74
C GLU A 167 -45.04 -20.16 40.07
N ILE A 168 -43.85 -20.19 40.68
CA ILE A 168 -43.55 -19.45 41.91
C ILE A 168 -43.72 -17.93 41.69
N ASN A 169 -43.23 -17.41 40.56
CA ASN A 169 -43.34 -15.99 40.21
C ASN A 169 -44.70 -15.58 39.64
N SER A 170 -45.51 -16.53 39.18
CA SER A 170 -46.84 -16.28 38.61
C SER A 170 -47.96 -16.32 39.64
N ARG A 171 -47.69 -16.72 40.89
CA ARG A 171 -48.66 -16.55 41.98
C ARG A 171 -48.72 -15.06 42.32
N PRO A 172 -49.87 -14.36 42.10
CA PRO A 172 -50.01 -13.01 42.60
C PRO A 172 -49.87 -13.07 44.13
N ALA A 173 -49.10 -12.14 44.70
CA ALA A 173 -49.08 -11.94 46.14
C ALA A 173 -50.53 -11.87 46.61
N LEU A 174 -50.96 -12.89 47.37
CA LEU A 174 -52.27 -12.87 48.02
C LEU A 174 -52.23 -11.67 48.97
N VAL A 175 -52.88 -10.59 48.54
CA VAL A 175 -53.26 -9.47 49.38
C VAL A 175 -54.12 -10.05 50.49
N ASN A 176 -53.55 -10.10 51.70
CA ASN A 176 -54.15 -9.65 52.96
C ASN A 176 -53.06 -9.59 54.04
#